data_AF-A0A2Z3L8D5-F1
#
_entry.id   AF-A0A2Z3L8D5-F1
#
_cell.length_a   1.000
_cell.length_b   1.000
_cell.length_c   1.000
_cell.angle_alpha   90.00
_cell.angle_beta   90.00
_cell.angle_gamma   90.00
#
_symmetry.space_group_name_H-M   'P 1'
#
loop_
_entity.id
_entity.type
_entity.pdbx_description
1 polymer ?
#
loop_
_entity_poly.entity_id
_entity_poly.type
_entity_poly.pdbx_seq_one_letter_code
_entity_poly.pdbx_strand_id
1 'polypeptide(L)'
;MIYSQQAYDKEIATLAKNIAEEATATGKLLWHLGNHLFGCPQDIDKQLAQISKKLKYHKVHYAYTSVPVYDQKGRPTKGAQPLKIAYQLIDVTLVEDIATIDQAKLSKGRFILATNQLDKAALPEANPQM
;
A
#
# COMPACT_ATOMS: atom_id res chain seq x y z
N MET A 1 -0.20 32.57 9.97
CA MET A 1 0.72 31.65 9.29
C MET A 1 0.50 31.77 7.80
N ILE A 2 1.51 32.16 7.02
CA ILE A 2 1.41 32.27 5.56
C ILE A 2 1.84 30.92 4.99
N TYR A 3 0.90 30.20 4.39
CA TYR A 3 1.19 28.95 3.67
C TYR A 3 1.36 29.29 2.19
N SER A 4 2.52 28.94 1.63
CA SER A 4 2.79 29.13 0.20
C SER A 4 2.39 27.87 -0.58
N GLN A 5 2.00 28.05 -1.85
CA GLN A 5 1.71 26.94 -2.76
C GLN A 5 2.87 25.92 -2.80
N GLN A 6 4.11 26.40 -2.79
CA GLN A 6 5.30 25.55 -2.80
C GLN A 6 5.43 24.68 -1.54
N ALA A 7 4.97 25.15 -0.37
CA ALA A 7 4.98 24.34 0.85
C ALA A 7 3.94 23.21 0.75
N TYR A 8 2.75 23.50 0.23
CA TYR A 8 1.71 22.50 -0.02
C TYR A 8 2.18 21.42 -1.00
N ASP A 9 2.76 21.81 -2.13
CA ASP A 9 3.23 20.85 -3.15
C ASP A 9 4.29 19.90 -2.58
N LYS A 10 5.19 20.41 -1.72
CA LYS A 10 6.18 19.58 -1.00
C LYS A 10 5.53 18.61 -0.03
N GLU A 11 4.49 19.04 0.70
CA GLU A 11 3.77 18.17 1.62
C GLU A 11 3.02 17.05 0.90
N ILE A 12 2.40 17.34 -0.25
CA ILE A 12 1.74 16.34 -1.09
C ILE A 12 2.76 15.35 -1.67
N ALA A 13 3.90 15.84 -2.18
CA ALA A 13 4.98 14.99 -2.68
C ALA A 13 5.54 14.07 -1.57
N THR A 14 5.68 14.60 -0.35
CA THR A 14 6.12 13.82 0.82
C THR A 14 5.09 12.76 1.19
N LEU A 15 3.80 13.09 1.17
CA LEU A 15 2.72 12.14 1.43
C LEU A 15 2.75 11.00 0.40
N ALA A 16 2.85 11.31 -0.89
CA ALA A 16 2.93 10.32 -1.97
C ALA A 16 4.14 9.39 -1.79
N LYS A 17 5.30 9.96 -1.44
CA LYS A 17 6.50 9.17 -1.13
C LYS A 17 6.27 8.20 0.04
N ASN A 18 5.65 8.67 1.13
CA ASN A 18 5.37 7.83 2.29
C ASN A 18 4.40 6.68 1.97
N ILE A 19 3.38 6.93 1.14
CA ILE A 19 2.45 5.90 0.66
C ILE A 19 3.23 4.84 -0.13
N ALA A 20 4.08 5.25 -1.07
CA ALA A 20 4.87 4.32 -1.88
C ALA A 20 5.89 3.50 -1.06
N GLU A 21 6.53 4.12 -0.08
CA GLU A 21 7.45 3.44 0.84
C GLU A 21 6.73 2.40 1.71
N GLU A 22 5.55 2.75 2.25
CA GLU A 22 4.70 1.80 3.00
C GLU A 22 4.29 0.62 2.11
N ALA A 23 3.88 0.87 0.87
CA ALA A 23 3.51 -0.18 -0.09
C ALA A 23 4.68 -1.13 -0.38
N THR A 24 5.87 -0.57 -0.62
CA THR A 24 7.07 -1.35 -0.93
C THR A 24 7.52 -2.20 0.26
N ALA A 25 7.55 -1.62 1.46
CA ALA A 25 7.92 -2.34 2.68
C ALA A 25 6.93 -3.46 3.00
N THR A 26 5.62 -3.17 2.89
CA THR A 26 4.56 -4.13 3.15
C THR A 26 4.55 -5.25 2.11
N GLY A 27 4.74 -4.92 0.83
CA GLY A 27 4.83 -5.92 -0.24
C GLY A 27 5.92 -6.96 0.02
N LYS A 28 7.10 -6.54 0.51
CA LYS A 28 8.17 -7.48 0.90
C LYS A 28 7.75 -8.36 2.06
N LEU A 29 7.12 -7.80 3.10
CA LEU A 29 6.63 -8.57 4.24
C LEU A 29 5.58 -9.61 3.82
N LEU A 30 4.62 -9.21 2.98
CA LEU A 30 3.58 -10.10 2.45
C LEU A 30 4.17 -11.19 1.56
N TRP A 31 5.19 -10.88 0.75
CA TRP A 31 5.91 -11.87 -0.03
C TRP A 31 6.60 -12.91 0.86
N HIS A 32 7.27 -12.50 1.93
CA HIS A 32 7.85 -13.44 2.90
C HIS A 32 6.77 -14.30 3.57
N LEU A 33 5.64 -13.71 3.94
CA LEU A 33 4.51 -14.41 4.57
C LEU A 33 3.87 -15.42 3.63
N GLY A 34 3.71 -15.09 2.34
CA GLY A 34 3.16 -15.98 1.32
C GLY A 34 4.00 -17.22 1.06
N ASN A 35 5.32 -17.12 1.26
CA ASN A 35 6.24 -18.26 1.15
C ASN A 35 6.36 -19.10 2.43
N HIS A 36 5.71 -18.68 3.51
CA HIS A 36 5.75 -19.36 4.79
C HIS A 36 4.57 -20.34 4.94
N LEU A 37 4.86 -21.52 5.50
CA LEU A 37 3.85 -22.53 5.82
C LEU A 37 3.51 -22.45 7.31
N PHE A 38 2.22 -22.29 7.59
CA PHE A 38 1.70 -22.17 8.94
C PHE A 38 1.14 -23.50 9.43
N GLY A 39 1.26 -23.78 10.72
CA GLY A 39 0.63 -24.95 11.34
C GLY A 39 -0.88 -24.80 11.53
N CYS A 40 -1.37 -23.56 11.56
CA CYS A 40 -2.75 -23.23 11.91
C CYS A 40 -3.19 -21.94 11.18
N PRO A 41 -4.45 -21.82 10.73
CA PRO A 41 -4.97 -20.59 10.12
C PRO A 41 -4.89 -19.37 11.05
N GLN A 42 -5.10 -19.59 12.36
CA GLN A 42 -5.10 -18.56 13.38
C GLN A 42 -3.74 -17.86 13.50
N ASP A 43 -2.64 -18.53 13.15
CA ASP A 43 -1.31 -17.91 13.14
C ASP A 43 -1.14 -16.95 11.96
N ILE A 44 -1.77 -17.27 10.81
CA ILE A 44 -1.86 -16.38 9.65
C ILE A 44 -2.61 -15.11 10.06
N ASP A 45 -3.79 -15.26 10.67
CA ASP A 45 -4.63 -14.13 11.07
C ASP A 45 -3.91 -13.23 12.08
N LYS A 46 -3.20 -13.80 13.05
CA LYS A 46 -2.42 -13.04 14.03
C LYS A 46 -1.31 -12.22 13.35
N GLN A 47 -0.55 -12.82 12.44
CA GLN A 47 0.53 -12.13 11.75
C GLN A 47 0.00 -11.02 10.84
N LEU A 48 -1.07 -11.28 10.09
CA LEU A 48 -1.68 -10.25 9.24
C LEU A 48 -2.31 -9.14 10.08
N ALA A 49 -2.97 -9.45 11.19
CA ALA A 49 -3.49 -8.42 12.10
C ALA A 49 -2.38 -7.50 12.64
N GLN A 50 -1.18 -8.03 12.91
CA GLN A 50 -0.04 -7.21 13.32
C GLN A 50 0.49 -6.31 12.19
N ILE A 51 0.47 -6.79 10.95
CA ILE A 51 0.84 -5.99 9.77
C ILE A 51 -0.20 -4.91 9.54
N SER A 52 -1.49 -5.26 9.47
CA SER A 52 -2.59 -4.33 9.22
C SER A 52 -2.65 -3.20 10.23
N LYS A 53 -2.31 -3.44 11.50
CA LYS A 53 -2.22 -2.39 12.54
C LYS A 53 -1.15 -1.33 12.26
N LYS A 54 -0.13 -1.65 11.49
CA LYS A 54 0.97 -0.73 11.14
C LYS A 54 0.69 0.05 9.86
N LEU A 55 -0.25 -0.40 9.04
CA LEU A 55 -0.61 0.25 7.78
C LEU A 55 -1.46 1.48 8.06
N LYS A 56 -1.11 2.59 7.42
CA LYS A 56 -1.87 3.83 7.53
C LYS A 56 -2.65 4.13 6.26
N TYR A 57 -2.10 3.79 5.11
CA TYR A 57 -2.65 4.17 3.81
C TYR A 57 -3.11 2.97 2.99
N HIS A 58 -2.96 1.75 3.53
CA HIS A 58 -3.29 0.53 2.82
C HIS A 58 -4.07 -0.46 3.68
N LYS A 59 -4.78 -1.35 3.01
CA LYS A 59 -5.48 -2.51 3.55
C LYS A 59 -4.99 -3.77 2.84
N VAL A 60 -4.97 -4.88 3.56
CA VAL A 60 -4.55 -6.18 3.02
C VAL A 60 -5.78 -7.06 2.88
N HIS A 61 -6.01 -7.59 1.68
CA HIS A 61 -6.94 -8.68 1.45
C HIS A 61 -6.14 -9.96 1.17
N TYR A 62 -6.65 -11.08 1.65
CA TYR A 62 -5.96 -12.35 1.53
C TYR A 62 -6.95 -13.52 1.59
N ALA A 63 -6.51 -14.65 1.08
CA ALA A 63 -7.09 -15.96 1.33
C ALA A 63 -5.99 -16.92 1.80
N TYR A 64 -6.37 -18.11 2.23
CA TYR A 64 -5.42 -19.18 2.56
C TYR A 64 -5.92 -20.52 2.04
N THR A 65 -4.98 -21.43 1.80
CA THR A 65 -5.25 -22.81 1.38
C THR A 65 -4.50 -23.80 2.25
N SER A 66 -5.03 -25.02 2.36
CA SER A 66 -4.39 -26.13 3.05
C SER A 66 -3.42 -26.86 2.14
N VAL A 67 -2.19 -27.08 2.60
CA VAL A 67 -1.13 -27.77 1.87
C VAL A 67 -0.73 -29.04 2.62
N PRO A 68 -0.83 -30.23 2.00
CA PRO A 68 -0.33 -31.46 2.61
C PRO A 68 1.20 -31.47 2.64
N VAL A 69 1.78 -31.75 3.80
CA VAL A 69 3.23 -31.87 4.01
C VAL A 69 3.58 -33.35 4.20
N TYR A 70 4.59 -33.83 3.47
CA TYR A 70 5.04 -35.22 3.49
C TYR A 70 6.41 -35.33 4.16
N ASP A 71 6.65 -36.46 4.84
CA ASP A 71 7.90 -36.73 5.58
C ASP A 71 9.11 -36.96 4.67
N GLN A 72 8.86 -37.43 3.44
CA GLN A 72 9.91 -37.85 2.51
C GLN A 72 10.36 -36.70 1.60
N LYS A 73 11.68 -36.54 1.43
CA LYS A 73 12.24 -35.60 0.46
C LYS A 73 11.94 -36.09 -0.96
N GLY A 74 11.31 -35.25 -1.78
CA GLY A 74 11.03 -35.53 -3.18
C GLY A 74 9.54 -35.59 -3.50
N ARG A 75 9.20 -35.98 -4.74
CA ARG A 75 7.81 -36.15 -5.16
C ARG A 75 7.19 -37.33 -4.39
N PRO A 76 6.07 -37.14 -3.68
CA PRO A 76 5.45 -38.22 -2.92
C PRO A 76 5.07 -39.38 -3.84
N THR A 77 5.31 -40.60 -3.37
CA THR A 77 4.86 -41.83 -4.03
C THR A 77 3.34 -41.82 -4.13
N LYS A 78 2.79 -42.39 -5.21
CA LYS A 78 1.35 -42.41 -5.47
C LYS A 78 0.63 -43.10 -4.30
N GLY A 79 -0.21 -42.38 -3.57
CA GLY A 79 -0.94 -42.88 -2.39
C GLY A 79 -0.27 -42.64 -1.02
N ALA A 80 0.84 -41.90 -0.96
CA ALA A 80 1.44 -41.53 0.32
C ALA A 80 0.48 -40.67 1.16
N GLN A 81 0.36 -40.99 2.45
CA GLN A 81 -0.41 -40.21 3.41
C GLN A 81 0.41 -38.97 3.85
N PRO A 82 -0.21 -37.79 3.93
CA PRO A 82 0.47 -36.60 4.43
C PRO A 82 0.79 -36.74 5.92
N LEU A 83 1.98 -36.29 6.32
CA LEU A 83 2.39 -36.25 7.73
C LEU A 83 1.56 -35.25 8.52
N LYS A 84 1.30 -34.08 7.90
CA LYS A 84 0.46 -33.02 8.48
C LYS A 84 -0.14 -32.14 7.39
N ILE A 85 -1.15 -31.37 7.77
CA ILE A 85 -1.69 -30.28 6.97
C ILE A 85 -1.07 -28.97 7.45
N ALA A 86 -0.49 -28.22 6.54
CA ALA A 86 -0.07 -26.85 6.75
C ALA A 86 -1.02 -25.89 6.02
N TYR A 87 -0.88 -24.60 6.27
CA TYR A 87 -1.67 -23.55 5.64
C TYR A 87 -0.75 -22.53 5.00
N GLN A 88 -1.13 -22.05 3.82
CA GLN A 88 -0.37 -21.07 3.06
C GLN A 88 -1.28 -19.93 2.62
N LEU A 89 -0.76 -18.71 2.69
CA LEU A 89 -1.44 -17.53 2.15
C LEU A 89 -1.45 -17.56 0.63
N ILE A 90 -2.60 -17.22 0.06
CA ILE A 90 -2.83 -17.05 -1.37
C ILE A 90 -3.61 -15.76 -1.63
N ASP A 91 -3.62 -15.31 -2.89
CA ASP A 91 -4.40 -14.14 -3.34
C ASP A 91 -4.19 -12.88 -2.48
N VAL A 92 -2.95 -12.68 -2.03
CA VAL A 92 -2.62 -11.55 -1.17
C VAL A 92 -2.53 -10.28 -2.00
N THR A 93 -3.39 -9.31 -1.68
CA THR A 93 -3.47 -8.02 -2.37
C THR A 93 -3.39 -6.88 -1.37
N LEU A 94 -2.57 -5.88 -1.71
CA LEU A 94 -2.46 -4.64 -0.97
C LEU A 94 -3.26 -3.57 -1.73
N VAL A 95 -4.24 -2.98 -1.07
CA VAL A 95 -5.15 -1.99 -1.66
C VAL A 95 -5.01 -0.68 -0.90
N GLU A 96 -4.98 0.44 -1.62
CA GLU A 96 -4.97 1.78 -1.01
C GLU A 96 -6.27 2.06 -0.26
N ASP A 97 -6.16 2.61 0.95
CA ASP A 97 -7.29 3.11 1.73
C ASP A 97 -7.58 4.56 1.34
N ILE A 98 -8.29 4.72 0.22
CA ILE A 98 -8.59 6.02 -0.40
C ILE A 98 -9.16 7.03 0.60
N ALA A 99 -10.07 6.60 1.48
CA ALA A 99 -10.66 7.47 2.49
C ALA A 99 -9.60 8.06 3.43
N THR A 100 -8.65 7.24 3.90
CA THR A 100 -7.58 7.68 4.79
C THR A 100 -6.56 8.56 4.07
N ILE A 101 -6.23 8.22 2.82
CA ILE A 101 -5.35 9.03 1.97
C ILE A 101 -5.96 10.41 1.70
N ASP A 102 -7.25 10.48 1.39
CA ASP A 102 -7.93 11.74 1.10
C ASP A 102 -8.07 12.61 2.35
N GLN A 103 -8.35 12.01 3.52
CA GLN A 103 -8.29 12.74 4.79
C GLN A 103 -6.87 13.29 5.06
N ALA A 104 -5.83 12.51 4.76
CA ALA A 104 -4.45 12.97 4.89
C ALA A 104 -4.17 14.15 3.94
N LYS A 105 -4.61 14.10 2.68
CA LYS A 105 -4.48 15.22 1.72
C LYS A 105 -5.23 16.47 2.21
N LEU A 106 -6.47 16.32 2.67
CA LEU A 106 -7.29 17.44 3.19
C LEU A 106 -6.63 18.12 4.39
N SER A 107 -5.91 17.38 5.23
CA SER A 107 -5.15 17.95 6.35
C SER A 107 -3.98 18.86 5.89
N LYS A 108 -3.46 18.68 4.68
CA LYS A 108 -2.36 19.47 4.10
C LYS A 108 -2.83 20.73 3.39
N GLY A 109 -4.05 20.75 2.86
CA GLY A 109 -4.60 21.84 2.05
C GLY A 109 -5.32 22.97 2.80
N ARG A 110 -5.55 22.83 4.12
CA ARG A 110 -6.38 23.76 4.94
C ARG A 110 -5.84 25.19 5.09
N PHE A 111 -4.77 25.56 4.41
CA PHE A 111 -4.18 26.90 4.50
C PHE A 111 -3.89 27.59 3.16
N ILE A 112 -4.40 27.10 2.03
CA ILE A 112 -4.41 27.91 0.81
C ILE A 112 -5.54 28.95 0.92
N LEU A 113 -5.34 29.97 1.77
CA LEU A 113 -6.10 31.22 1.77
C LEU A 113 -5.50 32.17 0.75
N ALA A 114 -5.52 31.78 -0.52
CA ALA A 114 -5.43 32.68 -1.68
C ALA A 114 -5.40 31.78 -2.92
N THR A 115 -6.58 31.48 -3.44
CA THR A 115 -6.70 31.42 -4.90
C THR A 115 -6.30 32.81 -5.40
N ASN A 116 -5.03 32.98 -5.77
CA ASN A 116 -4.73 33.99 -6.75
C ASN A 116 -4.59 33.23 -8.05
N GLN A 117 -5.70 33.25 -8.80
CA GLN A 117 -5.64 33.06 -10.24
C GLN A 117 -4.51 33.94 -10.76
N LEU A 118 -3.39 33.33 -11.14
CA LEU A 118 -2.57 33.88 -12.20
C LEU A 118 -2.89 33.02 -13.42
N ASP A 119 -4.12 33.18 -13.90
CA ASP A 119 -4.35 33.16 -15.33
C ASP A 119 -3.39 34.24 -15.85
N LYS A 120 -2.22 33.82 -16.33
CA LYS A 120 -1.31 34.69 -17.06
C LYS A 120 -2.06 34.99 -18.35
N ALA A 121 -2.92 36.00 -18.28
CA ALA A 121 -3.52 36.64 -19.42
C ALA A 121 -2.43 36.77 -20.47
N ALA A 122 -2.62 36.02 -21.55
CA ALA A 122 -1.87 36.15 -22.76
C ALA A 122 -2.06 37.59 -23.24
N LEU A 123 -1.05 38.42 -23.01
CA LEU A 123 -0.86 39.64 -23.79
C LEU A 123 0.29 39.36 -24.75
N PRO A 124 0.03 38.91 -25.98
CA PRO A 124 0.98 39.18 -27.05
C PRO A 124 1.04 40.70 -27.22
N GLU A 125 2.19 41.32 -26.95
CA GLU A 125 2.48 42.67 -27.44
C GLU A 125 2.55 42.61 -28.97
N ALA A 126 1.39 42.69 -29.62
CA ALA A 126 1.31 43.09 -31.01
C ALA A 126 1.44 44.62 -31.04
N ASN A 127 2.64 45.11 -31.32
CA ASN A 127 2.83 46.48 -31.79
C ASN A 127 3.11 46.46 -33.30
N PRO A 128 2.14 46.79 -34.16
CA PRO A 128 2.39 47.09 -35.56
C PRO A 128 2.13 48.58 -35.84
N GLN A 129 3.17 49.42 -35.80
CA GLN A 129 3.14 50.76 -36.39
C GLN A 129 4.58 51.32 -36.38
N MET A 130 5.17 51.90 -37.43
CA MET A 130 4.80 52.31 -38.79
C MET A 130 6.04 52.17 -39.68
#